data_AF-G0N410-F1
#
_entry.id   AF-G0N410-F1
#
_cell.length_a   1.000
_cell.length_b   1.000
_cell.length_c   1.000
_cell.angle_alpha   90.00
_cell.angle_beta   90.00
_cell.angle_gamma   90.00
#
_symmetry.space_group_name_H-M   'P 1'
#
loop_
_entity.id
_entity.type
_entity.pdbx_description
1 polymer ?
#
loop_
_entity_poly.entity_id
_entity_poly.type
_entity_poly.pdbx_seq_one_letter_code
_entity_poly.pdbx_strand_id
1 'polypeptide(L)'
;MSPTSKSPATDSVSQAPIEESGKTCGYSTKYLIIFSAATVIVITAVALTLFFVLQSAGTPEKLGGEGSEPGLLGATTQAPRKMSEEPTTLPDAPVNPTSPPSPPGTNEPPEEPTAGRPEVTETSATPQDSSGATEAPETSTTLSEPVDAPELSTVQPSTLDQPDELIYAQTLFRHGARAPDHKLSPELQKLFPNGKGKLTERGENTSILLGEFFRERYVESGFLDGNVDNKQMKWRSVDVSRCEKTAEYVARGMFQMENKIQIRVPDRDTDSLLNFPHGDCELTREYKKDICPLIFDRRRKHEHRNGFQNPKEIEENYETICQEFLKVRNLNNGIGNVTVIQAKFGRLMDKLLDDMRNAWNQYEDKKLLVKFRVYSTQDWVISGILEAFSLLSHIQSKEPREEPGYNTMILMELWKRNGRPFVKFYFKPEEFTQKNHKLQDLTDLVLRCQGSKDCPLENFTRCCDSTRIDEETLNEVCYPDPIEIEDDSDFVE
;
A
#
# COMPACT_ATOMS: atom_id res chain seq x y z
N MET A 1 36.46 33.93 43.44
CA MET A 1 35.03 34.15 43.16
C MET A 1 34.93 35.09 41.97
N SER A 2 33.82 35.03 41.21
CA SER A 2 33.73 35.53 39.83
C SER A 2 33.92 37.05 39.69
N PRO A 3 34.78 37.53 38.77
CA PRO A 3 34.71 38.88 38.22
C PRO A 3 33.75 38.91 37.02
N THR A 4 33.02 40.02 36.85
CA THR A 4 32.11 40.25 35.71
C THR A 4 32.85 40.55 34.40
N SER A 5 32.21 40.23 33.28
CA SER A 5 32.76 40.40 31.94
C SER A 5 32.74 41.86 31.47
N LYS A 6 33.73 42.22 30.64
CA LYS A 6 33.69 43.43 29.79
C LYS A 6 33.26 43.04 28.38
N SER A 7 32.53 43.92 27.72
CA SER A 7 32.33 43.89 26.27
C SER A 7 33.45 44.64 25.55
N PRO A 8 34.04 44.06 24.49
CA PRO A 8 34.52 44.76 23.31
C PRO A 8 33.56 44.49 22.14
N ALA A 9 33.00 45.52 21.50
CA ALA A 9 33.65 46.44 20.57
C ALA A 9 33.90 45.80 19.18
N THR A 10 33.36 46.45 18.15
CA THR A 10 33.28 46.01 16.76
C THR A 10 34.62 46.07 16.01
N ASP A 11 34.93 45.03 15.23
CA ASP A 11 35.91 45.11 14.14
C ASP A 11 35.19 45.18 12.78
N SER A 12 35.65 46.09 11.91
CA SER A 12 35.09 46.31 10.57
C SER A 12 35.95 45.64 9.50
N VAL A 13 35.36 44.75 8.69
CA VAL A 13 36.02 44.15 7.52
C VAL A 13 35.34 44.62 6.23
N SER A 14 36.14 44.91 5.21
CA SER A 14 35.73 45.61 3.99
C SER A 14 34.80 44.80 3.08
N GLN A 15 33.80 45.47 2.51
CA GLN A 15 33.09 44.98 1.32
C GLN A 15 34.05 44.91 0.12
N ALA A 16 34.06 43.78 -0.58
CA ALA A 16 34.61 43.64 -1.93
C ALA A 16 33.45 43.61 -2.94
N PRO A 17 33.62 44.12 -4.17
CA PRO A 17 32.55 44.14 -5.17
C PRO A 17 32.23 42.72 -5.66
N ILE A 18 30.94 42.45 -5.88
CA ILE A 18 30.46 41.20 -6.48
C ILE A 18 30.58 41.33 -8.01
N GLU A 19 31.45 40.51 -8.61
CA GLU A 19 31.66 40.47 -10.06
C GLU A 19 30.89 39.28 -10.66
N GLU A 20 30.02 39.53 -11.64
CA GLU A 20 29.25 38.48 -12.32
C GLU A 20 30.18 37.58 -13.16
N SER A 21 30.22 36.28 -12.85
CA SER A 21 30.89 35.29 -13.71
C SER A 21 30.00 34.08 -14.01
N GLY A 22 29.19 34.20 -15.07
CA GLY A 22 28.41 33.09 -15.61
C GLY A 22 29.32 31.99 -16.18
N LYS A 23 29.46 30.87 -15.47
CA LYS A 23 30.25 29.70 -15.92
C LYS A 23 29.38 28.70 -16.67
N THR A 24 29.42 28.75 -17.99
CA THR A 24 28.87 27.71 -18.85
C THR A 24 29.75 26.45 -18.82
N CYS A 25 29.15 25.28 -18.62
CA CYS A 25 29.87 24.00 -18.64
C CYS A 25 30.24 23.59 -20.07
N GLY A 26 31.34 24.16 -20.58
CA GLY A 26 31.91 23.82 -21.89
C GLY A 26 32.53 22.41 -21.92
N TYR A 27 31.73 21.39 -22.21
CA TYR A 27 32.27 20.07 -22.61
C TYR A 27 33.09 20.22 -23.89
N SER A 28 34.35 19.78 -23.85
CA SER A 28 35.26 19.85 -24.99
C SER A 28 34.75 18.99 -26.15
N THR A 29 34.37 19.65 -27.26
CA THR A 29 33.77 19.03 -28.46
C THR A 29 34.61 17.93 -29.09
N LYS A 30 35.92 17.88 -28.81
CA LYS A 30 36.81 16.79 -29.22
C LYS A 30 36.38 15.43 -28.65
N TYR A 31 35.90 15.38 -27.41
CA TYR A 31 35.45 14.13 -26.79
C TYR A 31 34.11 13.64 -27.37
N LEU A 32 33.19 14.55 -27.69
CA LEU A 32 31.90 14.20 -28.26
C LEU A 32 32.04 13.48 -29.62
N ILE A 33 32.98 13.94 -30.45
CA ILE A 33 33.31 13.33 -31.76
C ILE A 33 33.96 11.95 -31.58
N ILE A 34 34.84 11.77 -30.59
CA ILE A 34 35.48 10.47 -30.31
C ILE A 34 34.44 9.44 -29.83
N PHE A 35 33.53 9.84 -28.94
CA PHE A 35 32.46 8.95 -28.45
C PHE A 35 31.45 8.58 -29.54
N SER A 36 31.07 9.51 -30.44
CA SER A 36 30.18 9.19 -31.56
C SER A 36 30.83 8.22 -32.55
N ALA A 37 32.10 8.43 -32.91
CA ALA A 37 32.85 7.52 -33.77
C ALA A 37 32.99 6.11 -33.18
N ALA A 38 33.35 6.00 -31.90
CA ALA A 38 33.45 4.72 -31.19
C ALA A 38 32.11 3.97 -31.18
N THR A 39 31.00 4.68 -30.93
CA THR A 39 29.65 4.09 -30.89
C THR A 39 29.22 3.53 -32.25
N VAL A 40 29.50 4.26 -33.35
CA VAL A 40 29.21 3.79 -34.72
C VAL A 40 30.03 2.55 -35.09
N ILE A 41 31.30 2.47 -34.65
CA ILE A 41 32.17 1.31 -34.88
C ILE A 41 31.63 0.07 -34.13
N VAL A 42 31.18 0.22 -32.88
CA VAL A 42 30.59 -0.89 -32.11
C VAL A 42 29.29 -1.37 -32.75
N ILE A 43 28.39 -0.45 -33.16
CA ILE A 43 27.11 -0.82 -33.80
C ILE A 43 27.35 -1.54 -35.13
N THR A 44 28.28 -1.07 -35.96
CA THR A 44 28.59 -1.74 -37.24
C THR A 44 29.29 -3.09 -37.07
N ALA A 45 30.15 -3.25 -36.05
CA ALA A 45 30.73 -4.55 -35.70
C ALA A 45 29.67 -5.57 -35.26
N VAL A 46 28.71 -5.16 -34.41
CA VAL A 46 27.60 -6.01 -33.95
C VAL A 46 26.65 -6.38 -35.09
N ALA A 47 26.35 -5.43 -35.99
CA ALA A 47 25.53 -5.69 -37.18
C ALA A 47 26.20 -6.70 -38.13
N LEU A 48 27.52 -6.61 -38.31
CA LEU A 48 28.29 -7.54 -39.12
C LEU A 48 28.35 -8.96 -38.51
N THR A 49 28.55 -9.10 -37.20
CA THR A 49 28.49 -10.44 -36.57
C THR A 49 27.11 -11.05 -36.65
N LEU A 50 26.03 -10.28 -36.44
CA LEU A 50 24.65 -10.74 -36.66
C LEU A 50 24.42 -11.19 -38.11
N PHE A 51 24.91 -10.44 -39.09
CA PHE A 51 24.78 -10.81 -40.51
C PHE A 51 25.49 -12.14 -40.83
N PHE A 52 26.72 -12.34 -40.36
CA PHE A 52 27.44 -13.61 -40.57
C PHE A 52 26.83 -14.78 -39.80
N VAL A 53 26.32 -14.57 -38.57
CA VAL A 53 25.57 -15.60 -37.83
C VAL A 53 24.32 -16.03 -38.61
N LEU A 54 23.56 -15.08 -39.16
CA LEU A 54 22.37 -15.37 -39.96
C LEU A 54 22.69 -16.06 -41.30
N GLN A 55 23.86 -15.79 -41.92
CA GLN A 55 24.31 -16.57 -43.08
C GLN A 55 24.86 -17.96 -42.72
N SER A 56 25.33 -18.18 -41.49
CA SER A 56 25.77 -19.49 -41.01
C SER A 56 24.62 -20.44 -40.64
N ALA A 57 23.40 -19.91 -40.47
CA ALA A 57 22.18 -20.68 -40.21
C ALA A 57 21.70 -21.39 -41.49
N GLY A 58 22.36 -22.51 -41.81
CA GLY A 58 22.08 -23.34 -42.99
C GLY A 58 20.63 -23.85 -43.07
N THR A 59 20.20 -24.15 -44.30
CA THR A 59 18.84 -24.59 -44.63
C THR A 59 18.43 -25.88 -43.89
N PRO A 60 17.18 -25.98 -43.37
CA PRO A 60 16.67 -27.22 -42.83
C PRO A 60 16.46 -28.28 -43.92
N GLU A 61 16.91 -29.49 -43.65
CA GLU A 61 16.89 -30.63 -44.57
C GLU A 61 15.49 -31.30 -44.64
N LYS A 62 15.15 -31.92 -45.78
CA LYS A 62 13.84 -32.57 -45.99
C LYS A 62 13.91 -34.10 -45.91
N LEU A 63 13.16 -34.66 -44.97
CA LEU A 63 12.51 -35.97 -45.08
C LEU A 63 11.01 -35.80 -44.68
N GLY A 64 10.04 -36.55 -45.18
CA GLY A 64 10.07 -37.62 -46.21
C GLY A 64 8.95 -38.65 -45.94
N GLY A 65 7.98 -38.78 -46.86
CA GLY A 65 6.73 -39.57 -46.70
C GLY A 65 5.48 -38.66 -46.75
N GLU A 66 4.79 -38.55 -47.89
CA GLU A 66 3.69 -39.44 -48.38
C GLU A 66 2.32 -39.15 -47.72
N GLY A 67 1.27 -38.77 -48.45
CA GLY A 67 1.19 -38.50 -49.91
C GLY A 67 -0.20 -38.03 -50.41
N SER A 68 -0.38 -38.05 -51.74
CA SER A 68 -1.61 -37.80 -52.52
C SER A 68 -2.25 -36.39 -52.53
N GLU A 69 -2.16 -35.75 -53.71
CA GLU A 69 -2.96 -34.62 -54.25
C GLU A 69 -4.40 -35.06 -54.65
N PRO A 70 -5.25 -34.27 -55.35
CA PRO A 70 -5.23 -32.83 -55.75
C PRO A 70 -6.51 -32.06 -55.30
N GLY A 71 -6.77 -30.78 -55.62
CA GLY A 71 -6.05 -29.76 -56.40
C GLY A 71 -6.74 -28.38 -56.23
N LEU A 72 -6.01 -27.26 -56.31
CA LEU A 72 -5.75 -26.48 -57.54
C LEU A 72 -6.85 -25.46 -57.92
N LEU A 73 -6.69 -24.19 -57.51
CA LEU A 73 -6.72 -22.96 -58.37
C LEU A 73 -6.79 -21.65 -57.54
N GLY A 74 -6.35 -20.54 -58.17
CA GLY A 74 -6.90 -19.20 -57.89
C GLY A 74 -6.19 -18.32 -56.86
N ALA A 75 -5.06 -17.71 -57.23
CA ALA A 75 -4.52 -16.56 -56.51
C ALA A 75 -5.03 -15.24 -57.14
N THR A 76 -5.65 -14.35 -56.34
CA THR A 76 -5.84 -12.93 -56.68
C THR A 76 -5.75 -12.05 -55.43
N THR A 77 -5.07 -10.91 -55.56
CA THR A 77 -4.98 -9.86 -54.53
C THR A 77 -6.25 -9.00 -54.44
N GLN A 78 -6.70 -8.66 -53.23
CA GLN A 78 -7.26 -7.32 -52.92
C GLN A 78 -7.42 -7.09 -51.41
N ALA A 79 -7.40 -5.82 -51.00
CA ALA A 79 -7.59 -5.40 -49.61
C ALA A 79 -9.09 -5.18 -49.28
N PRO A 80 -9.55 -5.45 -48.05
CA PRO A 80 -10.92 -5.18 -47.64
C PRO A 80 -11.18 -3.68 -47.45
N ARG A 81 -12.39 -3.26 -47.82
CA ARG A 81 -12.87 -1.87 -47.85
C ARG A 81 -13.72 -1.59 -46.60
N LYS A 82 -13.87 -0.32 -46.19
CA LYS A 82 -14.90 0.06 -45.20
C LYS A 82 -16.32 -0.21 -45.73
N MET A 83 -17.14 -0.84 -44.89
CA MET A 83 -18.60 -0.67 -44.76
C MET A 83 -18.89 -0.85 -43.25
N SER A 84 -19.56 0.08 -42.55
CA SER A 84 -20.90 0.66 -42.71
C SER A 84 -21.90 -0.08 -41.82
N GLU A 85 -22.61 0.67 -41.00
CA GLU A 85 -23.59 0.19 -40.02
C GLU A 85 -24.96 -0.08 -40.66
N GLU A 86 -25.75 -0.98 -40.07
CA GLU A 86 -27.12 -0.66 -39.61
C GLU A 86 -27.58 -1.68 -38.54
N PRO A 87 -28.59 -1.36 -37.71
CA PRO A 87 -28.87 -2.09 -36.46
C PRO A 87 -30.02 -3.11 -36.54
N THR A 88 -29.97 -4.15 -35.71
CA THR A 88 -31.10 -5.07 -35.48
C THR A 88 -32.01 -4.56 -34.37
N THR A 89 -33.30 -4.35 -34.68
CA THR A 89 -34.34 -3.96 -33.71
C THR A 89 -35.16 -5.16 -33.24
N LEU A 90 -35.56 -5.16 -31.97
CA LEU A 90 -36.60 -5.99 -31.32
C LEU A 90 -37.07 -5.22 -30.05
N PRO A 91 -38.27 -5.46 -29.48
CA PRO A 91 -39.21 -4.35 -29.31
C PRO A 91 -39.55 -3.98 -27.86
N ASP A 92 -40.13 -2.78 -27.71
CA ASP A 92 -40.63 -2.24 -26.44
C ASP A 92 -41.79 -3.03 -25.82
N ALA A 93 -41.81 -3.05 -24.48
CA ALA A 93 -43.00 -3.29 -23.67
C ALA A 93 -43.05 -2.24 -22.54
N PRO A 94 -44.21 -1.63 -22.25
CA PRO A 94 -44.26 -0.41 -21.43
C PRO A 94 -44.25 -0.67 -19.93
N VAL A 95 -43.48 0.13 -19.18
CA VAL A 95 -43.59 0.25 -17.73
C VAL A 95 -43.86 1.71 -17.36
N ASN A 96 -44.95 1.93 -16.62
CA ASN A 96 -45.47 3.25 -16.25
C ASN A 96 -44.85 3.70 -14.90
N PRO A 97 -44.39 4.95 -14.72
CA PRO A 97 -43.70 5.34 -13.49
C PRO A 97 -44.68 5.69 -12.36
N THR A 98 -44.66 4.93 -11.26
CA THR A 98 -45.35 5.28 -10.00
C THR A 98 -44.36 5.47 -8.86
N SER A 99 -44.12 6.74 -8.49
CA SER A 99 -43.26 7.13 -7.37
C SER A 99 -43.86 6.71 -6.02
N PRO A 100 -43.06 6.18 -5.06
CA PRO A 100 -43.47 6.08 -3.66
C PRO A 100 -43.37 7.45 -2.96
N PRO A 101 -44.24 7.76 -1.98
CA PRO A 101 -44.25 9.05 -1.29
C PRO A 101 -43.29 9.11 -0.09
N SER A 102 -42.82 10.31 0.24
CA SER A 102 -42.07 10.60 1.48
C SER A 102 -42.99 10.71 2.70
N PRO A 103 -42.57 10.24 3.89
CA PRO A 103 -43.17 10.66 5.16
C PRO A 103 -42.65 12.05 5.60
N PRO A 104 -43.39 12.80 6.44
CA PRO A 104 -43.00 14.12 6.94
C PRO A 104 -42.03 14.06 8.13
N GLY A 105 -41.46 15.21 8.50
CA GLY A 105 -40.55 15.36 9.65
C GLY A 105 -41.10 16.19 10.81
N THR A 106 -40.17 16.70 11.64
CA THR A 106 -40.32 17.63 12.78
C THR A 106 -41.17 17.16 13.97
N ASN A 107 -40.50 16.85 15.10
CA ASN A 107 -40.43 17.77 16.25
C ASN A 107 -39.31 17.36 17.23
N GLU A 108 -39.04 18.23 18.21
CA GLU A 108 -37.82 18.28 19.05
C GLU A 108 -37.93 17.61 20.45
N PRO A 109 -36.80 17.45 21.19
CA PRO A 109 -36.71 16.78 22.51
C PRO A 109 -37.00 17.78 23.67
N PRO A 110 -36.68 17.53 24.99
CA PRO A 110 -36.06 16.35 25.64
C PRO A 110 -36.77 15.86 26.93
N GLU A 111 -36.25 14.80 27.56
CA GLU A 111 -36.05 14.75 29.04
C GLU A 111 -35.20 13.55 29.52
N GLU A 112 -34.32 13.81 30.48
CA GLU A 112 -33.58 12.92 31.41
C GLU A 112 -33.30 13.79 32.66
N PRO A 113 -32.93 13.26 33.86
CA PRO A 113 -32.80 11.87 34.30
C PRO A 113 -33.47 11.58 35.66
N THR A 114 -33.37 10.34 36.17
CA THR A 114 -33.24 10.11 37.63
C THR A 114 -32.66 8.74 37.99
N ALA A 115 -32.02 8.65 39.16
CA ALA A 115 -31.35 7.45 39.66
C ALA A 115 -32.23 6.59 40.59
N GLY A 116 -31.85 5.32 40.81
CA GLY A 116 -32.48 4.43 41.79
C GLY A 116 -31.57 3.27 42.22
N ARG A 117 -31.05 3.33 43.46
CA ARG A 117 -30.22 2.31 44.11
C ARG A 117 -30.92 1.81 45.40
N PRO A 118 -30.85 0.51 45.70
CA PRO A 118 -30.35 0.03 46.99
C PRO A 118 -29.12 -0.90 46.78
N GLU A 119 -28.06 -0.95 47.60
CA GLU A 119 -27.97 -0.99 49.08
C GLU A 119 -28.27 -2.41 49.62
N VAL A 120 -27.25 -3.28 49.63
CA VAL A 120 -26.36 -3.62 50.77
C VAL A 120 -26.99 -4.59 51.77
N THR A 121 -26.29 -5.71 51.99
CA THR A 121 -26.19 -6.36 53.31
C THR A 121 -24.85 -7.08 53.38
N GLU A 122 -24.11 -6.87 54.46
CA GLU A 122 -22.85 -7.54 54.73
C GLU A 122 -23.10 -8.86 55.48
N THR A 123 -22.11 -9.76 55.48
CA THR A 123 -21.81 -10.55 56.69
C THR A 123 -20.35 -11.03 56.65
N SER A 124 -19.69 -11.03 57.80
CA SER A 124 -18.25 -11.34 57.93
C SER A 124 -18.02 -12.30 59.11
N ALA A 125 -17.17 -13.30 58.93
CA ALA A 125 -16.59 -14.11 60.01
C ALA A 125 -15.34 -14.91 59.56
N THR A 126 -14.38 -15.05 60.46
CA THR A 126 -13.15 -15.90 60.44
C THR A 126 -12.60 -15.95 61.88
N PRO A 127 -11.59 -16.76 62.25
CA PRO A 127 -11.11 -18.07 61.75
C PRO A 127 -11.08 -19.12 62.91
N GLN A 128 -10.05 -19.98 63.01
CA GLN A 128 -9.67 -20.96 64.08
C GLN A 128 -10.16 -22.43 63.93
N ASP A 129 -9.41 -23.49 64.31
CA ASP A 129 -7.94 -23.70 64.51
C ASP A 129 -7.58 -25.22 64.66
N SER A 130 -6.28 -25.56 64.62
CA SER A 130 -5.58 -26.66 65.34
C SER A 130 -5.58 -28.15 64.89
N SER A 131 -4.35 -28.68 64.68
CA SER A 131 -3.83 -30.05 64.97
C SER A 131 -4.41 -31.31 64.26
N GLY A 132 -3.66 -32.41 64.06
CA GLY A 132 -2.27 -32.75 64.44
C GLY A 132 -1.75 -34.08 63.82
N ALA A 133 -0.51 -34.46 64.16
CA ALA A 133 0.29 -35.57 63.59
C ALA A 133 -0.11 -37.00 64.05
N THR A 134 0.46 -38.14 63.58
CA THR A 134 1.55 -38.40 62.59
C THR A 134 1.14 -39.52 61.57
N GLU A 135 1.77 -40.68 61.24
CA GLU A 135 3.03 -41.41 61.58
C GLU A 135 3.42 -42.43 60.46
N ALA A 136 4.64 -43.00 60.49
CA ALA A 136 5.20 -44.03 59.55
C ALA A 136 6.42 -44.73 60.21
N PRO A 137 7.21 -45.64 59.58
CA PRO A 137 7.07 -46.45 58.34
C PRO A 137 7.38 -47.97 58.56
N GLU A 138 7.37 -48.81 57.50
CA GLU A 138 8.15 -50.08 57.44
C GLU A 138 8.71 -50.36 56.02
N THR A 139 9.69 -51.28 55.91
CA THR A 139 10.58 -51.46 54.74
C THR A 139 10.79 -52.93 54.35
N SER A 140 11.03 -53.23 53.06
CA SER A 140 11.86 -54.39 52.65
C SER A 140 12.41 -54.29 51.21
N THR A 141 13.34 -55.17 50.83
CA THR A 141 14.24 -55.05 49.65
C THR A 141 14.45 -56.38 48.92
N THR A 142 14.41 -56.38 47.58
CA THR A 142 14.94 -57.41 46.64
C THR A 142 15.03 -56.78 45.24
N LEU A 143 16.18 -56.65 44.56
CA LEU A 143 17.11 -57.63 43.94
C LEU A 143 16.82 -57.97 42.45
N SER A 144 17.38 -57.12 41.58
CA SER A 144 18.11 -57.42 40.31
C SER A 144 17.65 -58.54 39.35
N GLU A 145 17.40 -58.13 38.09
CA GLU A 145 17.59 -58.93 36.87
C GLU A 145 18.35 -58.09 35.79
N PRO A 146 19.01 -58.70 34.79
CA PRO A 146 19.86 -57.99 33.82
C PRO A 146 19.07 -57.36 32.66
N VAL A 147 19.65 -56.34 32.02
CA VAL A 147 19.10 -55.68 30.82
C VAL A 147 19.99 -55.96 29.61
N ASP A 148 19.36 -56.24 28.47
CA ASP A 148 19.98 -56.68 27.22
C ASP A 148 20.82 -55.61 26.47
N ALA A 149 21.49 -56.08 25.42
CA ALA A 149 22.32 -55.30 24.50
C ALA A 149 21.55 -54.12 23.84
N PRO A 150 22.24 -53.02 23.47
CA PRO A 150 21.58 -51.83 22.93
C PRO A 150 20.89 -52.11 21.60
N GLU A 151 19.58 -51.92 21.57
CA GLU A 151 18.76 -52.05 20.36
C GLU A 151 19.16 -50.98 19.32
N LEU A 152 19.23 -51.38 18.06
CA LEU A 152 19.66 -50.51 16.95
C LEU A 152 18.61 -49.42 16.73
N SER A 153 18.92 -48.19 17.17
CA SER A 153 18.04 -47.03 17.03
C SER A 153 17.55 -46.85 15.60
N THR A 154 16.26 -47.12 15.39
CA THR A 154 15.59 -46.89 14.12
C THR A 154 15.35 -45.39 13.96
N VAL A 155 16.14 -44.77 13.08
CA VAL A 155 15.99 -43.35 12.72
C VAL A 155 14.60 -43.13 12.14
N GLN A 156 13.72 -42.49 12.91
CA GLN A 156 12.39 -42.11 12.40
C GLN A 156 12.55 -41.00 11.35
N PRO A 157 11.99 -41.17 10.13
CA PRO A 157 12.02 -40.13 9.10
C PRO A 157 10.93 -39.07 9.37
N SER A 158 11.12 -38.26 10.42
CA SER A 158 10.12 -37.32 10.95
C SER A 158 10.23 -35.88 10.43
N THR A 159 10.58 -35.70 9.15
CA THR A 159 10.42 -34.43 8.42
C THR A 159 9.70 -34.62 7.09
N LEU A 160 8.44 -35.05 7.15
CA LEU A 160 7.47 -34.66 6.12
C LEU A 160 7.25 -33.16 6.27
N ASP A 161 7.90 -32.39 5.40
CA ASP A 161 7.86 -30.92 5.42
C ASP A 161 6.40 -30.45 5.35
N GLN A 162 5.94 -29.80 6.42
CA GLN A 162 4.52 -29.43 6.53
C GLN A 162 4.22 -28.28 5.58
N PRO A 163 3.08 -28.29 4.86
CA PRO A 163 2.73 -27.21 3.96
C PRO A 163 2.60 -25.89 4.73
N ASP A 164 3.02 -24.80 4.09
CA ASP A 164 3.00 -23.46 4.69
C ASP A 164 1.58 -23.06 5.09
N GLU A 165 1.40 -22.66 6.34
CA GLU A 165 0.11 -22.28 6.92
C GLU A 165 -0.03 -20.75 6.91
N LEU A 166 -1.01 -20.23 6.16
CA LEU A 166 -1.34 -18.80 6.17
C LEU A 166 -2.09 -18.46 7.48
N ILE A 167 -1.51 -17.59 8.29
CA ILE A 167 -2.02 -17.23 9.62
C ILE A 167 -2.85 -15.95 9.56
N TYR A 168 -2.32 -14.93 8.88
CA TYR A 168 -2.90 -13.58 8.85
C TYR A 168 -2.46 -12.84 7.58
N ALA A 169 -3.32 -11.95 7.08
CA ALA A 169 -3.01 -11.07 5.96
C ALA A 169 -3.45 -9.63 6.23
N GLN A 170 -2.81 -8.67 5.55
CA GLN A 170 -3.30 -7.30 5.49
C GLN A 170 -2.93 -6.61 4.18
N THR A 171 -3.85 -5.84 3.63
CA THR A 171 -3.72 -5.19 2.32
C THR A 171 -4.03 -3.69 2.38
N LEU A 172 -3.26 -2.92 1.61
CA LEU A 172 -3.54 -1.52 1.31
C LEU A 172 -3.65 -1.36 -0.21
N PHE A 173 -4.75 -0.80 -0.71
CA PHE A 173 -4.90 -0.51 -2.14
C PHE A 173 -5.28 0.94 -2.42
N ARG A 174 -4.79 1.51 -3.53
CA ARG A 174 -5.30 2.77 -4.08
C ARG A 174 -6.73 2.55 -4.59
N HIS A 175 -7.59 3.56 -4.45
CA HIS A 175 -8.89 3.58 -5.12
C HIS A 175 -8.82 3.28 -6.64
N GLY A 176 -9.93 2.81 -7.20
CA GLY A 176 -10.09 2.57 -8.63
C GLY A 176 -10.02 3.84 -9.50
N ALA A 177 -10.11 3.66 -10.82
CA ALA A 177 -10.10 4.76 -11.77
C ALA A 177 -11.25 5.75 -11.53
N ARG A 178 -10.96 7.05 -11.71
CA ARG A 178 -11.86 8.14 -11.33
C ARG A 178 -11.76 9.35 -12.23
N ALA A 179 -12.81 10.14 -12.24
CA ALA A 179 -12.80 11.47 -12.84
C ALA A 179 -11.70 12.38 -12.21
N PRO A 180 -11.23 13.41 -12.94
CA PRO A 180 -10.39 14.46 -12.37
C PRO A 180 -11.06 15.15 -11.18
N ASP A 181 -10.24 15.59 -10.23
CA ASP A 181 -10.70 16.25 -8.99
C ASP A 181 -10.64 17.79 -9.07
N HIS A 182 -10.84 18.34 -10.28
CA HIS A 182 -10.95 19.78 -10.56
C HIS A 182 -12.28 20.09 -11.30
N LYS A 183 -12.56 21.36 -11.62
CA LYS A 183 -13.77 21.74 -12.36
C LYS A 183 -13.71 21.23 -13.80
N LEU A 184 -14.52 20.21 -14.11
CA LEU A 184 -14.64 19.63 -15.46
C LEU A 184 -15.31 20.61 -16.44
N SER A 185 -14.85 20.64 -17.69
CA SER A 185 -15.55 21.35 -18.78
C SER A 185 -16.85 20.63 -19.18
N PRO A 186 -17.78 21.27 -19.91
CA PRO A 186 -19.03 20.63 -20.36
C PRO A 186 -18.80 19.38 -21.20
N GLU A 187 -17.66 19.28 -21.90
CA GLU A 187 -17.26 18.13 -22.70
C GLU A 187 -16.78 16.98 -21.79
N LEU A 188 -15.90 17.29 -20.82
CA LEU A 188 -15.43 16.30 -19.84
C LEU A 188 -16.56 15.79 -18.93
N GLN A 189 -17.56 16.62 -18.61
CA GLN A 189 -18.72 16.18 -17.82
C GLN A 189 -19.51 15.05 -18.51
N LYS A 190 -19.55 15.00 -19.85
CA LYS A 190 -20.20 13.91 -20.60
C LYS A 190 -19.43 12.58 -20.50
N LEU A 191 -18.10 12.65 -20.35
CA LEU A 191 -17.23 11.48 -20.17
C LEU A 191 -17.17 10.99 -18.71
N PHE A 192 -17.59 11.84 -17.76
CA PHE A 192 -17.59 11.56 -16.33
C PHE A 192 -18.99 11.77 -15.74
N PRO A 193 -20.00 10.94 -16.11
CA PRO A 193 -21.39 11.10 -15.67
C PRO A 193 -21.56 10.99 -14.15
N ASN A 194 -20.72 10.19 -13.48
CA ASN A 194 -20.65 10.10 -12.01
C ASN A 194 -20.14 11.41 -11.35
N GLY A 195 -19.56 12.35 -12.11
CA GLY A 195 -19.10 13.66 -11.65
C GLY A 195 -17.67 13.72 -11.12
N LYS A 196 -17.23 14.94 -10.77
CA LYS A 196 -15.88 15.30 -10.29
C LYS A 196 -15.38 14.35 -9.19
N GLY A 197 -14.17 13.81 -9.37
CA GLY A 197 -13.47 13.01 -8.36
C GLY A 197 -14.10 11.65 -7.98
N LYS A 198 -15.26 11.28 -8.55
CA LYS A 198 -15.94 9.99 -8.35
C LYS A 198 -15.34 8.91 -9.25
N LEU A 199 -15.54 7.64 -8.88
CA LEU A 199 -15.10 6.51 -9.70
C LEU A 199 -15.76 6.56 -11.09
N THR A 200 -15.04 6.07 -12.09
CA THR A 200 -15.60 5.73 -13.42
C THR A 200 -16.01 4.27 -13.45
N GLU A 201 -16.86 3.87 -14.39
CA GLU A 201 -17.25 2.46 -14.58
C GLU A 201 -16.03 1.53 -14.73
N ARG A 202 -14.98 1.96 -15.45
CA ARG A 202 -13.65 1.30 -15.47
C ARG A 202 -13.11 1.08 -14.07
N GLY A 203 -13.17 2.08 -13.21
CA GLY A 203 -12.72 2.01 -11.82
C GLY A 203 -13.54 1.07 -10.96
N GLU A 204 -14.86 1.07 -11.13
CA GLU A 204 -15.77 0.14 -10.45
C GLU A 204 -15.45 -1.31 -10.88
N ASN A 205 -15.44 -1.59 -12.18
CA ASN A 205 -15.18 -2.92 -12.74
C ASN A 205 -13.77 -3.44 -12.40
N THR A 206 -12.73 -2.60 -12.46
CA THR A 206 -11.37 -3.02 -12.05
C THR A 206 -11.22 -3.22 -10.53
N SER A 207 -12.07 -2.59 -9.72
CA SER A 207 -12.13 -2.85 -8.27
C SER A 207 -12.77 -4.22 -7.99
N ILE A 208 -13.80 -4.62 -8.75
CA ILE A 208 -14.40 -5.96 -8.67
C ILE A 208 -13.35 -7.04 -9.00
N LEU A 209 -12.54 -6.85 -10.05
CA LEU A 209 -11.46 -7.78 -10.42
C LEU A 209 -10.36 -7.90 -9.34
N LEU A 210 -10.09 -6.84 -8.57
CA LEU A 210 -9.24 -6.93 -7.37
C LEU A 210 -9.91 -7.74 -6.24
N GLY A 211 -11.23 -7.65 -6.11
CA GLY A 211 -12.04 -8.50 -5.25
C GLY A 211 -12.00 -9.99 -5.64
N GLU A 212 -12.20 -10.30 -6.93
CA GLU A 212 -12.10 -11.67 -7.47
C GLU A 212 -10.72 -12.29 -7.16
N PHE A 213 -9.64 -11.54 -7.32
CA PHE A 213 -8.30 -11.99 -6.93
C PHE A 213 -8.18 -12.32 -5.42
N PHE A 214 -8.79 -11.52 -4.54
CA PHE A 214 -8.83 -11.87 -3.11
C PHE A 214 -9.72 -13.08 -2.81
N ARG A 215 -10.75 -13.33 -3.62
CA ARG A 215 -11.58 -14.53 -3.52
C ARG A 215 -10.78 -15.79 -3.81
N GLU A 216 -10.16 -15.85 -5.00
CA GLU A 216 -9.31 -16.97 -5.43
C GLU A 216 -8.18 -17.20 -4.40
N ARG A 217 -7.60 -16.12 -3.85
CA ARG A 217 -6.47 -16.21 -2.91
C ARG A 217 -6.85 -16.62 -1.48
N TYR A 218 -7.99 -16.16 -0.94
CA TYR A 218 -8.31 -16.31 0.49
C TYR A 218 -9.62 -17.02 0.82
N VAL A 219 -10.60 -16.98 -0.07
CA VAL A 219 -11.91 -17.63 0.16
C VAL A 219 -11.87 -19.05 -0.39
N GLU A 220 -11.42 -19.20 -1.64
CA GLU A 220 -11.38 -20.50 -2.33
C GLU A 220 -10.20 -21.38 -1.88
N SER A 221 -9.22 -20.79 -1.20
CA SER A 221 -8.19 -21.51 -0.43
C SER A 221 -8.64 -21.95 0.97
N GLY A 222 -9.83 -21.55 1.43
CA GLY A 222 -10.38 -21.89 2.75
C GLY A 222 -9.78 -21.11 3.93
N PHE A 223 -8.97 -20.07 3.69
CA PHE A 223 -8.41 -19.23 4.75
C PHE A 223 -9.48 -18.35 5.42
N LEU A 224 -10.43 -17.83 4.64
CA LEU A 224 -11.59 -17.03 5.08
C LEU A 224 -12.91 -17.74 4.72
N ASP A 225 -14.00 -17.30 5.35
CA ASP A 225 -15.34 -17.79 5.03
C ASP A 225 -15.81 -17.33 3.63
N GLY A 226 -16.76 -18.06 3.04
CA GLY A 226 -17.43 -17.68 1.79
C GLY A 226 -18.25 -16.39 1.87
N ASN A 227 -18.54 -15.93 3.09
CA ASN A 227 -19.33 -14.75 3.42
C ASN A 227 -18.50 -13.74 4.24
N VAL A 228 -18.99 -12.50 4.35
CA VAL A 228 -18.33 -11.46 5.15
C VAL A 228 -18.54 -11.70 6.64
N ASP A 229 -17.53 -12.24 7.31
CA ASP A 229 -17.45 -12.26 8.77
C ASP A 229 -16.70 -11.03 9.30
N ASN A 230 -17.44 -10.07 9.86
CA ASN A 230 -16.88 -8.87 10.51
C ASN A 230 -16.11 -9.17 11.81
N LYS A 231 -16.02 -10.44 12.28
CA LYS A 231 -15.08 -10.86 13.34
C LYS A 231 -13.72 -11.23 12.74
N GLN A 232 -13.71 -12.08 11.70
CA GLN A 232 -12.49 -12.47 10.98
C GLN A 232 -11.89 -11.36 10.10
N MET A 233 -12.69 -10.39 9.67
CA MET A 233 -12.26 -9.34 8.75
C MET A 233 -12.51 -7.94 9.32
N LYS A 234 -11.60 -7.00 9.04
CA LYS A 234 -11.76 -5.58 9.41
C LYS A 234 -11.40 -4.68 8.23
N TRP A 235 -12.40 -3.94 7.74
CA TRP A 235 -12.29 -2.99 6.64
C TRP A 235 -12.18 -1.56 7.18
N ARG A 236 -11.24 -0.76 6.65
CA ARG A 236 -11.11 0.68 6.91
C ARG A 236 -10.91 1.42 5.58
N SER A 237 -11.39 2.65 5.49
CA SER A 237 -11.13 3.53 4.34
C SER A 237 -10.64 4.89 4.81
N VAL A 238 -9.83 5.54 3.98
CA VAL A 238 -9.68 7.01 3.99
C VAL A 238 -11.07 7.63 3.80
N ASP A 239 -11.35 8.77 4.46
CA ASP A 239 -12.58 9.53 4.27
C ASP A 239 -12.54 10.28 2.92
N VAL A 240 -12.77 9.53 1.84
CA VAL A 240 -13.20 10.06 0.54
C VAL A 240 -14.09 9.01 -0.12
N SER A 241 -15.25 9.43 -0.63
CA SER A 241 -16.24 8.51 -1.25
C SER A 241 -15.69 7.59 -2.36
N ARG A 242 -14.56 7.93 -3.01
CA ARG A 242 -13.86 7.06 -3.97
C ARG A 242 -13.16 5.86 -3.34
N CYS A 243 -12.62 6.00 -2.13
CA CYS A 243 -11.99 4.90 -1.39
C CYS A 243 -13.07 4.01 -0.76
N GLU A 244 -14.09 4.60 -0.12
CA GLU A 244 -15.26 3.87 0.39
C GLU A 244 -15.88 3.00 -0.72
N LYS A 245 -16.18 3.60 -1.89
CA LYS A 245 -16.73 2.86 -3.04
C LYS A 245 -15.78 1.79 -3.58
N THR A 246 -14.47 2.03 -3.63
CA THR A 246 -13.51 0.98 -4.03
C THR A 246 -13.58 -0.20 -3.06
N ALA A 247 -13.65 0.05 -1.74
CA ALA A 247 -13.81 -1.01 -0.74
C ALA A 247 -15.12 -1.79 -0.93
N GLU A 248 -16.24 -1.14 -1.25
CA GLU A 248 -17.50 -1.82 -1.58
C GLU A 248 -17.37 -2.71 -2.83
N TYR A 249 -16.77 -2.23 -3.92
CA TYR A 249 -16.61 -3.01 -5.15
C TYR A 249 -15.62 -4.17 -5.01
N VAL A 250 -14.53 -3.98 -4.25
CA VAL A 250 -13.59 -5.07 -3.89
C VAL A 250 -14.30 -6.12 -3.04
N ALA A 251 -15.14 -5.72 -2.07
CA ALA A 251 -15.94 -6.66 -1.29
C ALA A 251 -16.98 -7.40 -2.14
N ARG A 252 -17.66 -6.73 -3.09
CA ARG A 252 -18.57 -7.37 -4.03
C ARG A 252 -17.87 -8.45 -4.86
N GLY A 253 -16.69 -8.17 -5.41
CA GLY A 253 -15.90 -9.17 -6.15
C GLY A 253 -15.43 -10.33 -5.27
N MET A 254 -15.05 -10.05 -4.02
CA MET A 254 -14.55 -11.07 -3.09
C MET A 254 -15.65 -12.05 -2.62
N PHE A 255 -16.83 -11.52 -2.28
CA PHE A 255 -17.92 -12.29 -1.66
C PHE A 255 -19.12 -12.55 -2.57
N GLN A 256 -19.08 -12.08 -3.82
CA GLN A 256 -20.16 -12.24 -4.82
C GLN A 256 -21.52 -11.71 -4.29
N MET A 257 -21.48 -10.57 -3.58
CA MET A 257 -22.62 -9.99 -2.86
C MET A 257 -22.94 -8.56 -3.28
N GLU A 258 -24.22 -8.21 -3.38
CA GLU A 258 -24.69 -6.84 -3.69
C GLU A 258 -24.94 -5.98 -2.43
N ASN A 259 -24.89 -6.57 -1.23
CA ASN A 259 -25.10 -5.85 0.02
C ASN A 259 -23.84 -5.04 0.44
N LYS A 260 -24.05 -3.88 1.08
CA LYS A 260 -22.97 -3.11 1.72
C LYS A 260 -22.31 -3.90 2.85
N ILE A 261 -20.99 -3.74 2.98
CA ILE A 261 -20.18 -4.28 4.08
C ILE A 261 -19.88 -3.22 5.16
N GLN A 262 -19.46 -3.65 6.35
CA GLN A 262 -19.08 -2.73 7.43
C GLN A 262 -17.66 -2.17 7.22
N ILE A 263 -17.56 -1.03 6.53
CA ILE A 263 -16.31 -0.28 6.37
C ILE A 263 -16.21 0.75 7.50
N ARG A 264 -15.12 0.73 8.28
CA ARG A 264 -14.83 1.83 9.22
C ARG A 264 -14.23 3.01 8.45
N VAL A 265 -15.06 4.02 8.19
CA VAL A 265 -14.60 5.37 7.85
C VAL A 265 -14.48 6.15 9.16
N PRO A 266 -13.28 6.50 9.63
CA PRO A 266 -13.10 7.38 10.78
C PRO A 266 -13.28 8.85 10.35
N ASP A 267 -13.52 9.75 11.31
CA ASP A 267 -13.55 11.18 11.03
C ASP A 267 -12.17 11.65 10.53
N ARG A 268 -12.16 12.45 9.46
CA ARG A 268 -10.93 12.98 8.86
C ARG A 268 -10.12 13.79 9.86
N ASP A 269 -10.78 14.60 10.67
CA ASP A 269 -10.13 15.62 11.49
C ASP A 269 -9.61 15.04 12.84
N THR A 270 -9.69 13.71 12.99
CA THR A 270 -9.11 12.95 14.13
C THR A 270 -8.28 11.74 13.70
N ASP A 271 -8.35 11.31 12.43
CA ASP A 271 -7.74 10.05 11.99
C ASP A 271 -6.26 10.18 11.62
N SER A 272 -5.43 10.08 12.65
CA SER A 272 -3.96 9.97 12.54
C SER A 272 -3.47 8.71 11.79
N LEU A 273 -4.34 7.80 11.34
CA LEU A 273 -3.96 6.54 10.69
C LEU A 273 -4.04 6.56 9.15
N LEU A 274 -5.14 7.04 8.54
CA LEU A 274 -5.31 7.05 7.08
C LEU A 274 -5.56 8.43 6.48
N ASN A 275 -6.07 9.39 7.26
CA ASN A 275 -6.45 10.71 6.77
C ASN A 275 -5.41 11.82 7.06
N PHE A 276 -4.43 11.54 7.90
CA PHE A 276 -3.37 12.47 8.29
C PHE A 276 -2.56 13.04 7.10
N PRO A 277 -2.13 14.32 7.11
CA PRO A 277 -2.31 15.32 8.16
C PRO A 277 -3.72 15.86 8.25
N HIS A 278 -4.23 15.88 9.48
CA HIS A 278 -5.43 16.60 9.91
C HIS A 278 -5.06 17.85 10.69
N GLY A 279 -6.05 18.65 11.08
CA GLY A 279 -5.86 19.91 11.79
C GLY A 279 -4.90 20.88 11.10
N ASP A 280 -4.23 21.72 11.90
CA ASP A 280 -3.07 22.51 11.49
C ASP A 280 -1.79 21.97 12.14
N CYS A 281 -1.46 20.70 11.88
CA CYS A 281 -0.23 20.10 12.39
C CYS A 281 1.02 20.90 11.96
N GLU A 282 1.67 21.56 12.93
CA GLU A 282 2.73 22.54 12.75
C GLU A 282 3.90 22.02 11.91
N LEU A 283 4.46 20.85 12.23
CA LEU A 283 5.51 20.21 11.43
C LEU A 283 5.14 20.12 9.93
N THR A 284 3.87 19.84 9.62
CA THR A 284 3.42 19.81 8.22
C THR A 284 3.02 21.18 7.67
N ARG A 285 2.81 22.21 8.50
CA ARG A 285 2.64 23.60 8.06
C ARG A 285 4.00 24.19 7.70
N GLU A 286 5.01 24.08 8.56
CA GLU A 286 6.35 24.62 8.28
C GLU A 286 7.00 23.91 7.09
N TYR A 287 6.93 22.58 7.02
CA TYR A 287 7.40 21.84 5.83
C TYR A 287 6.71 22.28 4.53
N LYS A 288 5.44 22.74 4.58
CA LYS A 288 4.73 23.30 3.41
C LYS A 288 5.15 24.74 3.07
N LYS A 289 5.78 25.48 3.97
CA LYS A 289 6.40 26.80 3.70
C LYS A 289 7.77 26.63 3.04
N ASP A 290 8.57 25.68 3.54
CA ASP A 290 9.94 25.42 3.04
C ASP A 290 9.95 24.89 1.60
N ILE A 291 8.95 24.08 1.22
CA ILE A 291 8.80 23.62 -0.16
C ILE A 291 8.09 24.70 -1.00
N CYS A 292 8.74 25.11 -2.11
CA CYS A 292 8.41 26.31 -2.87
C CYS A 292 6.89 26.52 -3.13
N PRO A 293 6.30 27.67 -2.73
CA PRO A 293 4.85 27.90 -2.78
C PRO A 293 4.25 27.97 -4.20
N LEU A 294 5.07 28.02 -5.25
CA LEU A 294 4.60 27.95 -6.64
C LEU A 294 4.29 26.52 -7.12
N ILE A 295 4.64 25.49 -6.34
CA ILE A 295 4.40 24.08 -6.66
C ILE A 295 2.91 23.68 -6.55
N PHE A 296 2.05 24.54 -5.98
CA PHE A 296 0.67 24.21 -5.61
C PHE A 296 -0.36 24.24 -6.76
N ASP A 297 -0.01 24.55 -8.01
CA ASP A 297 -0.97 24.58 -9.13
C ASP A 297 -1.30 23.18 -9.69
N ARG A 298 -2.20 22.46 -9.02
CA ARG A 298 -2.58 21.06 -9.29
C ARG A 298 -3.49 20.87 -10.52
N ARG A 299 -3.18 21.45 -11.69
CA ARG A 299 -4.05 21.43 -12.88
C ARG A 299 -3.60 20.47 -14.01
N ARG A 300 -4.35 19.37 -14.15
CA ARG A 300 -4.39 18.35 -15.23
C ARG A 300 -3.35 17.20 -15.11
N LYS A 301 -3.87 15.97 -14.93
CA LYS A 301 -3.16 14.67 -15.09
C LYS A 301 -4.14 13.48 -15.14
N HIS A 302 -5.29 13.59 -14.46
CA HIS A 302 -6.26 12.50 -14.34
C HIS A 302 -7.11 12.24 -15.61
N GLU A 303 -7.00 13.06 -16.66
CA GLU A 303 -7.67 12.81 -17.93
C GLU A 303 -7.15 11.54 -18.64
N HIS A 304 -5.82 11.42 -18.84
CA HIS A 304 -5.19 10.34 -19.62
C HIS A 304 -5.62 8.92 -19.22
N ARG A 305 -5.52 8.60 -17.91
CA ARG A 305 -5.79 7.25 -17.39
C ARG A 305 -7.27 6.80 -17.50
N ASN A 306 -8.18 7.65 -17.99
CA ASN A 306 -9.57 7.30 -18.26
C ASN A 306 -9.88 7.09 -19.75
N GLY A 307 -8.88 7.04 -20.63
CA GLY A 307 -9.08 6.84 -22.08
C GLY A 307 -9.45 8.11 -22.85
N PHE A 308 -9.18 9.28 -22.27
CA PHE A 308 -9.26 10.55 -22.98
C PHE A 308 -8.09 10.68 -23.97
N GLN A 309 -8.38 11.03 -25.22
CA GLN A 309 -7.34 11.41 -26.18
C GLN A 309 -6.80 12.79 -25.78
N ASN A 310 -5.51 12.85 -25.43
CA ASN A 310 -4.91 14.09 -24.96
C ASN A 310 -4.59 15.02 -26.16
N PRO A 311 -4.34 16.32 -25.92
CA PRO A 311 -3.56 17.14 -26.84
C PRO A 311 -2.22 16.47 -27.15
N LYS A 312 -1.78 16.50 -28.40
CA LYS A 312 -0.54 15.81 -28.84
C LYS A 312 0.67 16.24 -28.03
N GLU A 313 0.72 17.51 -27.64
CA GLU A 313 1.78 18.12 -26.84
C GLU A 313 1.91 17.44 -25.46
N ILE A 314 0.81 16.88 -24.92
CA ILE A 314 0.82 16.08 -23.69
C ILE A 314 1.20 14.62 -23.96
N GLU A 315 0.84 14.05 -25.10
CA GLU A 315 1.22 12.68 -25.49
C GLU A 315 2.72 12.58 -25.80
N GLU A 316 3.24 13.52 -26.59
CA GLU A 316 4.65 13.62 -27.00
C GLU A 316 5.59 13.96 -25.83
N ASN A 317 5.09 14.55 -24.74
CA ASN A 317 5.87 14.88 -23.54
C ASN A 317 5.44 14.08 -22.29
N TYR A 318 4.64 13.02 -22.45
CA TYR A 318 3.96 12.35 -21.33
C TYR A 318 4.93 11.83 -20.26
N GLU A 319 6.05 11.21 -20.66
CA GLU A 319 7.08 10.69 -19.76
C GLU A 319 7.69 11.82 -18.90
N THR A 320 8.12 12.92 -19.51
CA THR A 320 8.68 14.10 -18.84
C THR A 320 7.68 14.72 -17.87
N ILE A 321 6.42 14.88 -18.31
CA ILE A 321 5.33 15.38 -17.45
C ILE A 321 5.11 14.46 -16.25
N CYS A 322 5.19 13.14 -16.45
CA CYS A 322 5.10 12.16 -15.39
C CYS A 322 6.27 12.24 -14.39
N GLN A 323 7.50 12.36 -14.87
CA GLN A 323 8.71 12.46 -14.04
C GLN A 323 8.75 13.75 -13.22
N GLU A 324 8.48 14.92 -13.81
CA GLU A 324 8.44 16.20 -13.06
C GLU A 324 7.28 16.23 -12.05
N PHE A 325 6.11 15.73 -12.43
CA PHE A 325 4.99 15.55 -11.49
C PHE A 325 5.36 14.61 -10.34
N LEU A 326 6.14 13.55 -10.58
CA LEU A 326 6.54 12.60 -9.55
C LEU A 326 7.49 13.23 -8.54
N LYS A 327 8.45 14.07 -8.96
CA LYS A 327 9.30 14.86 -8.05
C LYS A 327 8.44 15.76 -7.15
N VAL A 328 7.50 16.50 -7.75
CA VAL A 328 6.54 17.35 -7.05
C VAL A 328 5.67 16.54 -6.08
N ARG A 329 5.20 15.36 -6.49
CA ARG A 329 4.36 14.48 -5.67
C ARG A 329 5.12 13.91 -4.48
N ASN A 330 6.36 13.47 -4.70
CA ASN A 330 7.27 12.95 -3.69
C ASN A 330 7.60 14.03 -2.65
N LEU A 331 7.98 15.23 -3.09
CA LEU A 331 8.25 16.37 -2.21
C LEU A 331 7.02 16.74 -1.36
N ASN A 332 5.84 16.91 -1.98
CA ASN A 332 4.59 17.12 -1.25
C ASN A 332 4.21 15.94 -0.32
N ASN A 333 4.80 14.76 -0.52
CA ASN A 333 4.54 13.61 0.33
C ASN A 333 5.51 13.48 1.53
N GLY A 334 6.62 14.22 1.55
CA GLY A 334 7.66 14.08 2.56
C GLY A 334 8.74 13.05 2.22
N ILE A 335 8.77 12.51 1.00
CA ILE A 335 9.79 11.53 0.55
C ILE A 335 11.20 12.12 0.76
N GLY A 336 12.10 11.36 1.38
CA GLY A 336 13.43 11.84 1.79
C GLY A 336 13.50 12.71 3.05
N ASN A 337 12.38 13.05 3.72
CA ASN A 337 12.37 13.70 5.03
C ASN A 337 11.77 12.75 6.08
N VAL A 338 12.65 12.14 6.90
CA VAL A 338 12.24 11.10 7.87
C VAL A 338 11.19 11.58 8.87
N THR A 339 11.31 12.79 9.40
CA THR A 339 10.37 13.36 10.38
C THR A 339 8.98 13.56 9.80
N VAL A 340 8.89 14.00 8.53
CA VAL A 340 7.61 14.15 7.83
C VAL A 340 7.03 12.79 7.44
N ILE A 341 7.86 11.78 7.13
CA ILE A 341 7.40 10.38 6.92
C ILE A 341 6.88 9.78 8.24
N GLN A 342 7.58 9.97 9.35
CA GLN A 342 7.14 9.52 10.68
C GLN A 342 5.81 10.16 11.06
N ALA A 343 5.68 11.48 10.97
CA ALA A 343 4.42 12.14 11.28
C ALA A 343 3.27 11.66 10.37
N LYS A 344 3.52 11.51 9.06
CA LYS A 344 2.46 11.20 8.10
C LYS A 344 2.07 9.73 7.94
N PHE A 345 2.99 8.83 8.20
CA PHE A 345 2.82 7.40 7.96
C PHE A 345 3.20 6.54 9.17
N GLY A 346 3.82 7.13 10.19
CA GLY A 346 4.36 6.40 11.33
C GLY A 346 3.30 5.68 12.15
N ARG A 347 2.14 6.29 12.45
CA ARG A 347 1.03 5.58 13.13
C ARG A 347 0.52 4.40 12.29
N LEU A 348 0.55 4.50 10.97
CA LEU A 348 0.14 3.42 10.05
C LEU A 348 1.21 2.32 9.97
N MET A 349 2.49 2.67 9.89
CA MET A 349 3.62 1.74 9.95
C MET A 349 3.65 0.98 11.27
N ASP A 350 3.57 1.71 12.38
CA ASP A 350 3.43 1.23 13.75
C ASP A 350 2.33 0.17 13.83
N LYS A 351 1.12 0.53 13.38
CA LYS A 351 -0.01 -0.38 13.33
C LYS A 351 0.20 -1.59 12.43
N LEU A 352 0.76 -1.44 11.23
CA LEU A 352 0.94 -2.54 10.27
C LEU A 352 1.97 -3.56 10.77
N LEU A 353 3.04 -3.12 11.41
CA LEU A 353 4.05 -4.01 11.99
C LEU A 353 3.52 -4.71 13.25
N ASP A 354 2.77 -4.00 14.10
CA ASP A 354 2.23 -4.59 15.32
C ASP A 354 0.98 -5.44 15.08
N ASP A 355 0.19 -5.18 14.05
CA ASP A 355 -0.87 -6.10 13.60
C ASP A 355 -0.30 -7.49 13.28
N MET A 356 0.87 -7.57 12.63
CA MET A 356 1.55 -8.85 12.36
C MET A 356 2.02 -9.54 13.63
N ARG A 357 2.68 -8.80 14.54
CA ARG A 357 3.15 -9.33 15.83
C ARG A 357 1.98 -9.83 16.68
N ASN A 358 0.92 -9.04 16.79
CA ASN A 358 -0.26 -9.37 17.56
C ASN A 358 -1.07 -10.53 16.95
N ALA A 359 -1.08 -10.68 15.62
CA ALA A 359 -1.72 -11.82 14.96
C ALA A 359 -0.99 -13.14 15.27
N TRP A 360 0.35 -13.13 15.27
CA TRP A 360 1.13 -14.30 15.69
C TRP A 360 0.90 -14.66 17.15
N ASN A 361 1.02 -13.69 18.06
CA ASN A 361 0.82 -13.92 19.49
C ASN A 361 -0.58 -14.51 19.77
N GLN A 362 -1.63 -13.96 19.15
CA GLN A 362 -3.00 -14.48 19.25
C GLN A 362 -3.17 -15.87 18.62
N TYR A 363 -2.39 -16.21 17.58
CA TYR A 363 -2.44 -17.53 16.96
C TYR A 363 -1.86 -18.60 17.89
N GLU A 364 -0.69 -18.36 18.50
CA GLU A 364 -0.10 -19.27 19.50
C GLU A 364 -1.02 -19.47 20.71
N ASP A 365 -1.65 -18.38 21.16
CA ASP A 365 -2.67 -18.37 22.21
C ASP A 365 -4.00 -19.05 21.84
N LYS A 366 -4.22 -19.42 20.57
CA LYS A 366 -5.48 -19.91 19.99
C LYS A 366 -6.66 -18.92 20.15
N LYS A 367 -6.35 -17.62 20.19
CA LYS A 367 -7.30 -16.49 20.34
C LYS A 367 -7.45 -15.64 19.07
N LEU A 368 -6.78 -16.00 17.96
CA LEU A 368 -6.80 -15.21 16.72
C LEU A 368 -8.21 -15.15 16.11
N LEU A 369 -8.84 -13.99 16.27
CA LEU A 369 -10.12 -13.69 15.62
C LEU A 369 -9.91 -13.04 14.25
N VAL A 370 -9.22 -11.91 14.17
CA VAL A 370 -9.05 -11.16 12.91
C VAL A 370 -7.95 -11.78 12.06
N LYS A 371 -8.32 -12.44 10.96
CA LYS A 371 -7.42 -13.03 9.97
C LYS A 371 -7.01 -12.07 8.85
N PHE A 372 -7.87 -11.14 8.44
CA PHE A 372 -7.60 -10.25 7.31
C PHE A 372 -7.99 -8.79 7.59
N ARG A 373 -7.05 -7.87 7.37
CA ARG A 373 -7.32 -6.42 7.40
C ARG A 373 -7.24 -5.80 6.02
N VAL A 374 -8.19 -4.92 5.72
CA VAL A 374 -8.32 -4.27 4.42
C VAL A 374 -8.36 -2.76 4.58
N TYR A 375 -7.42 -2.07 3.95
CA TYR A 375 -7.31 -0.61 3.96
C TYR A 375 -7.50 -0.06 2.54
N SER A 376 -8.60 0.69 2.29
CA SER A 376 -8.76 1.44 1.03
C SER A 376 -8.19 2.85 1.16
N THR A 377 -7.30 3.21 0.24
CA THR A 377 -6.37 4.32 0.39
C THR A 377 -6.15 5.12 -0.91
N GLN A 378 -5.19 6.04 -0.89
CA GLN A 378 -4.82 6.90 -2.01
C GLN A 378 -3.35 6.69 -2.39
N ASP A 379 -2.98 7.13 -3.61
CA ASP A 379 -1.61 7.09 -4.17
C ASP A 379 -0.51 7.50 -3.20
N TRP A 380 -0.74 8.58 -2.43
CA TRP A 380 0.22 9.11 -1.47
C TRP A 380 0.40 8.24 -0.21
N VAL A 381 -0.62 7.48 0.19
CA VAL A 381 -0.51 6.50 1.30
C VAL A 381 0.32 5.31 0.84
N ILE A 382 0.02 4.76 -0.35
CA ILE A 382 0.80 3.68 -0.97
C ILE A 382 2.27 4.11 -1.13
N SER A 383 2.51 5.33 -1.62
CA SER A 383 3.86 5.87 -1.81
C SER A 383 4.59 6.08 -0.47
N GLY A 384 3.90 6.59 0.56
CA GLY A 384 4.46 6.82 1.89
C GLY A 384 4.83 5.53 2.62
N ILE A 385 4.00 4.49 2.51
CA ILE A 385 4.29 3.17 3.08
C ILE A 385 5.43 2.48 2.32
N LEU A 386 5.45 2.56 0.98
CA LEU A 386 6.60 2.07 0.21
C LEU A 386 7.91 2.79 0.59
N GLU A 387 7.89 4.09 0.88
CA GLU A 387 9.06 4.84 1.35
C GLU A 387 9.49 4.39 2.75
N ALA A 388 8.54 4.22 3.67
CA ALA A 388 8.82 3.78 5.03
C ALA A 388 9.40 2.35 5.09
N PHE A 389 9.04 1.48 4.14
CA PHE A 389 9.69 0.18 3.93
C PHE A 389 11.01 0.25 3.10
N SER A 390 11.45 1.45 2.67
CA SER A 390 12.59 1.69 1.76
C SER A 390 12.48 1.05 0.37
N LEU A 391 11.25 0.78 -0.09
CA LEU A 391 10.92 0.14 -1.37
C LEU A 391 10.48 1.13 -2.47
N LEU A 392 10.14 2.38 -2.14
CA LEU A 392 9.58 3.33 -3.11
C LEU A 392 10.53 3.59 -4.29
N SER A 393 11.83 3.75 -4.03
CA SER A 393 12.86 3.95 -5.05
C SER A 393 12.95 2.78 -6.04
N HIS A 394 12.84 1.53 -5.56
CA HIS A 394 12.82 0.33 -6.40
C HIS A 394 11.54 0.22 -7.26
N ILE A 395 10.42 0.77 -6.79
CA ILE A 395 9.18 0.84 -7.59
C ILE A 395 9.27 1.97 -8.62
N GLN A 396 9.70 3.17 -8.21
CA GLN A 396 9.81 4.35 -9.09
C GLN A 396 11.00 4.31 -10.06
N SER A 397 11.93 3.35 -9.93
CA SER A 397 13.00 3.10 -10.92
C SER A 397 12.56 2.25 -12.11
N LYS A 398 11.32 1.73 -12.12
CA LYS A 398 10.75 0.95 -13.22
C LYS A 398 9.97 1.88 -14.14
N GLU A 399 10.11 1.70 -15.46
CA GLU A 399 9.37 2.53 -16.43
C GLU A 399 7.93 2.05 -16.63
N PRO A 400 6.96 2.96 -16.84
CA PRO A 400 7.10 4.42 -16.79
C PRO A 400 7.17 4.94 -15.33
N ARG A 401 8.08 5.89 -15.04
CA ARG A 401 8.19 6.48 -13.68
C ARG A 401 6.96 7.32 -13.33
N GLU A 402 6.04 6.72 -12.61
CA GLU A 402 4.75 7.32 -12.27
C GLU A 402 4.37 7.20 -10.77
N GLU A 403 3.32 7.92 -10.40
CA GLU A 403 2.58 7.61 -9.17
C GLU A 403 1.90 6.23 -9.29
N PRO A 404 1.68 5.51 -8.18
CA PRO A 404 0.94 4.24 -8.14
C PRO A 404 -0.29 4.18 -9.06
N GLY A 405 -0.49 3.06 -9.74
CA GLY A 405 -1.71 2.73 -10.47
C GLY A 405 -2.99 2.89 -9.64
N TYR A 406 -4.11 3.21 -10.28
CA TYR A 406 -5.42 2.88 -9.71
C TYR A 406 -5.45 1.40 -9.36
N ASN A 407 -6.04 0.98 -8.23
CA ASN A 407 -6.00 -0.42 -7.77
C ASN A 407 -4.58 -1.05 -7.64
N THR A 408 -3.52 -0.24 -7.58
CA THR A 408 -2.22 -0.69 -7.06
C THR A 408 -2.39 -1.11 -5.60
N MET A 409 -1.74 -2.21 -5.22
CA MET A 409 -1.87 -2.81 -3.91
C MET A 409 -0.51 -3.17 -3.30
N ILE A 410 -0.36 -2.85 -2.01
CA ILE A 410 0.59 -3.48 -1.09
C ILE A 410 -0.16 -4.61 -0.37
N LEU A 411 0.42 -5.80 -0.30
CA LEU A 411 -0.11 -6.92 0.46
C LEU A 411 0.98 -7.50 1.35
N MET A 412 0.67 -7.77 2.61
CA MET A 412 1.57 -8.42 3.55
C MET A 412 0.86 -9.63 4.15
N GLU A 413 1.58 -10.74 4.29
CA GLU A 413 1.04 -12.01 4.80
C GLU A 413 1.99 -12.63 5.83
N LEU A 414 1.44 -13.07 6.96
CA LEU A 414 2.10 -13.87 7.97
C LEU A 414 1.81 -15.35 7.72
N TRP A 415 2.88 -16.10 7.49
CA TRP A 415 2.90 -17.53 7.23
C TRP A 415 3.67 -18.28 8.33
N LYS A 416 3.45 -19.58 8.44
CA LYS A 416 4.13 -20.48 9.37
C LYS A 416 4.66 -21.71 8.63
N ARG A 417 5.95 -21.99 8.77
CA ARG A 417 6.61 -23.24 8.29
C ARG A 417 7.32 -23.90 9.46
N ASN A 418 7.10 -25.20 9.68
CA ASN A 418 7.74 -25.99 10.73
C ASN A 418 7.78 -25.29 12.12
N GLY A 419 6.63 -24.69 12.49
CA GLY A 419 6.44 -23.98 13.76
C GLY A 419 7.00 -22.56 13.83
N ARG A 420 7.65 -22.04 12.78
CA ARG A 420 8.29 -20.71 12.78
C ARG A 420 7.51 -19.69 11.93
N PRO A 421 7.29 -18.45 12.44
CA PRO A 421 6.60 -17.40 11.69
C PRO A 421 7.53 -16.66 10.72
N PHE A 422 7.05 -16.47 9.49
CA PHE A 422 7.69 -15.63 8.48
C PHE A 422 6.67 -14.74 7.77
N VAL A 423 7.11 -13.60 7.27
CA VAL A 423 6.28 -12.62 6.56
C VAL A 423 6.69 -12.55 5.10
N LYS A 424 5.68 -12.42 4.23
CA LYS A 424 5.80 -12.04 2.83
C LYS A 424 5.38 -10.58 2.64
N PHE A 425 6.14 -9.83 1.83
CA PHE A 425 5.76 -8.49 1.36
C PHE A 425 5.59 -8.52 -0.16
N TYR A 426 4.37 -8.24 -0.61
CA TYR A 426 3.95 -8.28 -2.01
C TYR A 426 3.51 -6.92 -2.52
N PHE A 427 3.79 -6.67 -3.81
CA PHE A 427 3.34 -5.48 -4.52
C PHE A 427 2.68 -5.82 -5.86
N LYS A 428 1.61 -5.09 -6.18
CA LYS A 428 0.82 -5.20 -7.41
C LYS A 428 0.76 -3.81 -8.08
N PRO A 429 1.54 -3.54 -9.13
CA PRO A 429 1.59 -2.21 -9.75
C PRO A 429 0.40 -1.90 -10.67
N GLU A 430 -0.13 -2.89 -11.39
CA GLU A 430 -0.96 -2.64 -12.57
C GLU A 430 -2.43 -2.37 -12.26
N GLU A 431 -3.07 -1.51 -13.07
CA GLU A 431 -4.44 -1.05 -12.81
C GLU A 431 -5.54 -2.09 -13.11
N PHE A 432 -5.20 -3.10 -13.91
CA PHE A 432 -6.09 -4.17 -14.33
C PHE A 432 -5.62 -5.49 -13.73
N THR A 433 -6.27 -5.92 -12.64
CA THR A 433 -6.04 -7.25 -12.06
C THR A 433 -6.45 -8.31 -13.09
N GLN A 434 -5.47 -9.01 -13.67
CA GLN A 434 -5.71 -10.18 -14.52
C GLN A 434 -6.02 -11.39 -13.63
N LYS A 435 -6.83 -12.35 -14.10
CA LYS A 435 -7.15 -13.54 -13.28
C LYS A 435 -5.91 -14.36 -12.91
N ASN A 436 -4.95 -14.47 -13.83
CA ASN A 436 -3.64 -15.08 -13.60
C ASN A 436 -2.58 -14.10 -13.04
N HIS A 437 -2.99 -13.01 -12.36
CA HIS A 437 -2.06 -12.01 -11.84
C HIS A 437 -1.04 -12.62 -10.87
N LYS A 438 0.24 -12.25 -11.05
CA LYS A 438 1.33 -12.64 -10.17
C LYS A 438 1.87 -11.42 -9.43
N LEU A 439 1.76 -11.48 -8.10
CA LEU A 439 2.32 -10.49 -7.18
C LEU A 439 3.85 -10.40 -7.33
N GLN A 440 4.40 -9.19 -7.22
CA GLN A 440 5.84 -9.01 -7.09
C GLN A 440 6.24 -9.27 -5.63
N ASP A 441 6.95 -10.37 -5.36
CA ASP A 441 7.53 -10.66 -4.04
C ASP A 441 8.75 -9.75 -3.82
N LEU A 442 8.61 -8.77 -2.91
CA LEU A 442 9.65 -7.81 -2.52
C LEU A 442 10.24 -8.12 -1.14
N THR A 443 9.94 -9.29 -0.57
CA THR A 443 10.26 -9.65 0.83
C THR A 443 11.77 -9.57 1.12
N ASP A 444 12.59 -9.94 0.14
CA ASP A 444 14.05 -9.89 0.15
C ASP A 444 14.63 -8.47 0.16
N LEU A 445 13.88 -7.49 -0.34
CA LEU A 445 14.28 -6.08 -0.42
C LEU A 445 13.95 -5.30 0.87
N VAL A 446 13.11 -5.83 1.75
CA VAL A 446 12.80 -5.20 3.05
C VAL A 446 14.03 -5.25 3.95
N LEU A 447 14.45 -4.10 4.48
CA LEU A 447 15.80 -3.84 5.02
C LEU A 447 16.38 -4.93 5.95
N ARG A 448 15.59 -5.47 6.90
CA ARG A 448 16.05 -6.49 7.86
C ARG A 448 15.80 -7.95 7.42
N CYS A 449 15.21 -8.15 6.25
CA CYS A 449 14.97 -9.49 5.69
C CYS A 449 16.21 -10.09 5.01
N GLN A 450 17.28 -9.29 4.82
CA GLN A 450 18.63 -9.76 4.45
C GLN A 450 18.68 -10.62 3.17
N GLY A 451 17.83 -10.29 2.17
CA GLY A 451 17.74 -11.08 0.93
C GLY A 451 16.88 -12.36 1.04
N SER A 452 16.34 -12.69 2.21
CA SER A 452 15.42 -13.82 2.35
C SER A 452 14.06 -13.51 1.73
N LYS A 453 13.60 -14.39 0.84
CA LYS A 453 12.20 -14.37 0.38
C LYS A 453 11.20 -14.78 1.46
N ASP A 454 11.63 -15.44 2.52
CA ASP A 454 10.81 -15.82 3.66
C ASP A 454 11.36 -15.10 4.91
N CYS A 455 10.86 -13.90 5.21
CA CYS A 455 11.46 -13.03 6.21
C CYS A 455 10.99 -13.37 7.63
N PRO A 456 11.87 -13.68 8.60
CA PRO A 456 11.44 -13.96 9.97
C PRO A 456 10.61 -12.81 10.56
N LEU A 457 9.51 -13.13 11.26
CA LEU A 457 8.58 -12.13 11.80
C LEU A 457 9.28 -11.11 12.73
N GLU A 458 10.27 -11.53 13.52
CA GLU A 458 11.04 -10.62 14.36
C GLU A 458 11.83 -9.59 13.52
N ASN A 459 12.49 -10.04 12.46
CA ASN A 459 13.21 -9.16 11.54
C ASN A 459 12.25 -8.20 10.82
N PHE A 460 11.13 -8.72 10.33
CA PHE A 460 10.13 -7.93 9.62
C PHE A 460 9.51 -6.85 10.51
N THR A 461 9.06 -7.20 11.72
CA THR A 461 8.41 -6.23 12.63
C THR A 461 9.38 -5.20 13.25
N ARG A 462 10.67 -5.33 12.94
CA ARG A 462 11.74 -4.38 13.28
C ARG A 462 12.37 -3.73 12.05
N CYS A 463 11.82 -3.93 10.85
CA CYS A 463 12.45 -3.49 9.59
C CYS A 463 12.71 -1.98 9.53
N CYS A 464 11.80 -1.23 10.15
CA CYS A 464 11.47 0.13 9.77
C CYS A 464 11.23 1.02 11.01
N ASP A 465 11.86 0.66 12.14
CA ASP A 465 11.67 1.30 13.46
C ASP A 465 11.79 2.84 13.39
N SER A 466 12.75 3.36 12.63
CA SER A 466 12.99 4.79 12.38
C SER A 466 11.92 5.51 11.56
N THR A 467 10.84 4.83 11.18
CA THR A 467 9.71 5.39 10.43
C THR A 467 8.39 5.29 11.19
N ARG A 468 8.39 4.66 12.38
CA ARG A 468 7.26 4.62 13.32
C ARG A 468 7.16 5.95 14.07
N ILE A 469 5.97 6.21 14.60
CA ILE A 469 5.69 7.22 15.63
C ILE A 469 4.52 6.71 16.47
N ASP A 470 4.55 6.92 17.78
CA ASP A 470 3.40 6.77 18.67
C ASP A 470 2.48 8.00 18.58
N GLU A 471 1.45 8.06 19.44
CA GLU A 471 0.45 9.14 19.41
C GLU A 471 0.88 10.37 20.22
N GLU A 472 1.74 10.18 21.22
CA GLU A 472 2.23 11.21 22.12
C GLU A 472 3.26 12.07 21.38
N THR A 473 4.31 11.45 20.84
CA THR A 473 5.31 12.12 19.99
C THR A 473 4.71 12.73 18.72
N LEU A 474 3.62 12.15 18.17
CA LEU A 474 2.92 12.77 17.04
C LEU A 474 2.22 14.07 17.44
N ASN A 475 1.59 14.11 18.61
CA ASN A 475 0.94 15.31 19.10
C ASN A 475 1.98 16.38 19.47
N GLU A 476 3.10 16.03 20.12
CA GLU A 476 4.20 16.96 20.40
C GLU A 476 4.70 17.71 19.15
N VAL A 477 4.91 17.01 18.01
CA VAL A 477 5.44 17.64 16.78
C VAL A 477 4.39 18.35 15.92
N CYS A 478 3.10 18.12 16.19
CA CYS A 478 2.00 18.72 15.42
C CYS A 478 1.29 19.84 16.16
N TYR A 479 1.10 19.67 17.46
CA TYR A 479 0.27 20.48 18.33
C TYR A 479 1.04 20.74 19.63
N PRO A 480 2.27 21.32 19.55
CA PRO A 480 3.02 21.66 20.75
C PRO A 480 2.20 22.63 21.61
N ASP A 481 2.32 22.49 22.93
CA ASP A 481 1.67 23.42 23.86
C ASP A 481 2.09 24.87 23.56
N PRO A 482 1.18 25.85 23.70
CA PRO A 482 1.53 27.25 23.56
C PRO A 482 2.71 27.58 24.48
N ILE A 483 3.73 28.25 23.93
CA ILE A 483 4.84 28.75 24.75
C ILE A 483 4.23 29.73 25.76
N GLU A 484 4.22 29.35 27.03
CA GLU A 484 3.92 30.26 28.13
C GLU A 484 5.04 31.30 28.16
N ILE A 485 4.75 32.47 27.59
CA ILE A 485 5.57 33.66 27.75
C ILE A 485 5.33 34.11 29.20
N GLU A 486 6.25 33.80 30.09
CA GLU A 486 6.29 34.41 31.41
C GLU A 486 6.36 35.93 31.21
N ASP A 487 5.28 36.62 31.62
CA ASP A 487 5.14 38.07 31.44
C ASP A 487 6.01 38.76 32.50
N ASP A 488 7.27 39.03 32.11
CA ASP A 488 8.37 39.69 32.85
C ASP A 488 8.02 41.14 33.28
N SER A 489 6.93 41.24 34.04
CA SER A 489 6.26 42.45 34.49
C SER A 489 6.76 42.94 35.85
N ASP A 490 7.75 42.24 36.43
CA ASP A 490 8.48 42.60 37.65
C ASP A 490 9.54 43.72 37.43
N PHE A 491 9.50 44.43 36.30
CA PHE A 491 10.20 45.72 36.13
C PHE A 491 9.45 46.87 36.82
N VAL A 492 9.45 46.82 38.16
CA VAL A 492 8.99 47.90 39.05
C VAL A 492 10.18 48.55 39.76
N GLU A 493 10.68 49.66 39.21
CA GLU A 493 11.27 50.80 39.96
C GLU A 493 11.28 52.09 39.11
#